data_AF-Q86DE5-F1
#
_entry.id   AF-Q86DE5-F1
#
_cell.length_a   1.000
_cell.length_b   1.000
_cell.length_c   1.000
_cell.angle_alpha   90.00
_cell.angle_beta   90.00
_cell.angle_gamma   90.00
#
_symmetry.space_group_name_H-M   'P 1'
#
loop_
_entity.id
_entity.type
_entity.pdbx_description
1 polymer ?
#
loop_
_entity_poly.entity_id
_entity_poly.type
_entity_poly.pdbx_seq_one_letter_code
_entity_poly.pdbx_strand_id
1 'polypeptide(L)'
;MLIMVIVLLTGKIAFAATDGMTDLKLINEGLTTDKIASRSIFLTPLQIILPWVLGKQTAGPKPLNVFLWAYPYRLVMSLALALLVYWTPSFREPNGEYPYFYYAIWIGAYYLQQVSSYCIFLSMMAFNAQISDPKIGGTYRTLLNTLNNLGGNWPVTLFLSITDFFNRKNCVAKGTKIVLGVCTSKHDEELCKAGGDACEFVIDGYYISVAICVVVGLLWYRIFYRRIKYFQKISRQDWRVIKTK
;
A
#
# COMPACT_ATOMS: atom_id res chain seq x y z
N MET A 1 -21.20 14.02 -7.67
CA MET A 1 -19.93 13.86 -8.42
C MET A 1 -18.69 14.21 -7.57
N LEU A 2 -18.59 15.41 -6.99
CA LEU A 2 -17.41 15.84 -6.19
C LEU A 2 -16.99 14.85 -5.09
N ILE A 3 -17.93 14.33 -4.31
CA ILE A 3 -17.64 13.36 -3.23
C ILE A 3 -16.97 12.09 -3.78
N MET A 4 -17.33 11.67 -5.00
CA MET A 4 -16.72 10.50 -5.63
C MET A 4 -15.27 10.78 -6.05
N VAL A 5 -14.98 11.99 -6.53
CA VAL A 5 -13.61 12.43 -6.83
C VAL A 5 -12.76 12.42 -5.55
N ILE A 6 -13.29 12.94 -4.44
CA ILE A 6 -12.62 12.88 -3.14
C ILE A 6 -12.34 11.42 -2.74
N VAL A 7 -13.33 10.53 -2.88
CA VAL A 7 -13.15 9.09 -2.57
C VAL A 7 -12.08 8.45 -3.44
N LEU A 8 -12.03 8.77 -4.74
CA LEU A 8 -11.01 8.28 -5.67
C LEU A 8 -9.61 8.77 -5.33
N LEU A 9 -9.47 10.04 -4.95
CA LEU A 9 -8.18 10.65 -4.62
C LEU A 9 -7.65 10.24 -3.24
N THR A 10 -8.53 9.96 -2.28
CA THR A 10 -8.12 9.73 -0.88
C THR A 10 -8.23 8.27 -0.43
N GLY A 11 -8.92 7.42 -1.19
CA GLY A 11 -9.22 6.05 -0.77
C GLY A 11 -8.02 5.15 -0.54
N LYS A 12 -6.85 5.46 -1.12
CA LYS A 12 -5.64 4.64 -0.98
C LYS A 12 -4.60 5.21 -0.01
N ILE A 13 -4.86 6.34 0.64
CA ILE A 13 -3.95 6.94 1.64
C ILE A 13 -3.60 5.93 2.74
N ALA A 14 -4.58 5.11 3.12
CA ALA A 14 -4.45 4.07 4.14
C ALA A 14 -3.33 3.05 3.89
N PHE A 15 -2.91 2.89 2.64
CA PHE A 15 -1.94 1.88 2.23
C PHE A 15 -0.62 2.50 1.76
N ALA A 16 -0.51 3.84 1.79
CA ALA A 16 0.59 4.59 1.19
C ALA A 16 1.97 4.22 1.74
N ALA A 17 2.11 4.19 3.07
CA ALA A 17 3.38 3.82 3.71
C ALA A 17 3.74 2.35 3.43
N THR A 18 2.76 1.46 3.49
CA THR A 18 3.00 0.02 3.29
C THR A 18 3.39 -0.27 1.84
N ASP A 19 2.65 0.26 0.86
CA ASP A 19 2.92 0.02 -0.56
C ASP A 19 4.18 0.78 -1.04
N GLY A 20 4.47 1.95 -0.46
CA GLY A 20 5.55 2.82 -0.91
C GLY A 20 6.93 2.53 -0.31
N MET A 21 6.98 1.96 0.89
CA MET A 21 8.22 1.94 1.69
C MET A 21 8.67 0.54 2.11
N THR A 22 7.77 -0.46 2.11
CA THR A 22 8.10 -1.81 2.59
C THR A 22 9.29 -2.43 1.84
N ASP A 23 9.37 -2.21 0.53
CA ASP A 23 10.48 -2.70 -0.29
C ASP A 23 11.82 -2.11 0.13
N LEU A 24 11.85 -0.78 0.30
CA LEU A 24 13.04 -0.06 0.76
C LEU A 24 13.46 -0.53 2.14
N LYS A 25 12.49 -0.78 3.03
CA LYS A 25 12.77 -1.28 4.37
C LYS A 25 13.37 -2.70 4.33
N LEU A 26 12.83 -3.61 3.52
CA LEU A 26 13.36 -4.96 3.38
C LEU A 26 14.77 -4.99 2.77
N ILE A 27 15.04 -4.11 1.82
CA ILE A 27 16.40 -3.93 1.26
C ILE A 27 17.37 -3.47 2.36
N ASN A 28 16.96 -2.52 3.20
CA ASN A 28 17.78 -2.05 4.33
C ASN A 28 18.03 -3.16 5.38
N GLU A 29 17.09 -4.08 5.57
CA GLU A 29 17.27 -5.26 6.44
C GLU A 29 18.13 -6.36 5.79
N GLY A 30 18.56 -6.19 4.54
CA GLY A 30 19.48 -7.11 3.87
C GLY A 30 18.82 -8.19 3.02
N LEU A 31 17.51 -8.10 2.72
CA LEU A 31 16.94 -8.92 1.66
C LEU A 31 17.46 -8.46 0.30
N THR A 32 17.94 -9.40 -0.50
CA THR A 32 18.45 -9.09 -1.84
C THR A 32 17.31 -8.62 -2.76
N THR A 33 17.62 -7.64 -3.60
CA THR A 33 16.70 -7.10 -4.62
C THR A 33 16.19 -8.20 -5.55
N ASP A 34 16.99 -9.22 -5.84
CA ASP A 34 16.60 -10.34 -6.70
C ASP A 34 15.47 -11.18 -6.07
N LYS A 35 15.56 -11.44 -4.76
CA LYS A 35 14.51 -12.12 -4.01
C LYS A 35 13.24 -11.28 -4.01
N ILE A 36 13.34 -9.99 -3.72
CA ILE A 36 12.18 -9.08 -3.76
C ILE A 36 11.58 -9.02 -5.19
N ALA A 37 12.39 -8.93 -6.24
CA ALA A 37 11.93 -8.86 -7.63
C ALA A 37 11.23 -10.14 -8.08
N SER A 38 11.68 -11.32 -7.60
CA SER A 38 11.10 -12.61 -7.96
C SER A 38 9.60 -12.72 -7.63
N ARG A 39 9.10 -11.94 -6.66
CA ARG A 39 7.67 -11.90 -6.30
C ARG A 39 6.76 -11.49 -7.47
N SER A 40 7.24 -10.66 -8.38
CA SER A 40 6.43 -10.14 -9.49
C SER A 40 5.99 -11.24 -10.45
N ILE A 41 6.84 -12.25 -10.65
CA ILE A 41 6.57 -13.41 -11.52
C ILE A 41 5.34 -14.16 -11.01
N PHE A 42 5.28 -14.37 -9.69
CA PHE A 42 4.21 -15.11 -9.07
C PHE A 42 2.90 -14.30 -8.98
N LEU A 43 2.90 -12.97 -9.21
CA LEU A 43 1.68 -12.13 -9.14
C LEU A 43 0.82 -12.25 -10.40
N THR A 44 1.41 -12.57 -11.55
CA THR A 44 0.72 -12.65 -12.83
C THR A 44 -0.45 -13.67 -12.82
N PRO A 45 -0.29 -14.91 -12.31
CA PRO A 45 -1.41 -15.85 -12.20
C PRO A 45 -2.57 -15.30 -11.38
N LEU A 46 -2.26 -14.57 -10.30
CA LEU A 46 -3.28 -13.97 -9.43
C LEU A 46 -4.10 -12.92 -10.17
N GLN A 47 -3.47 -12.12 -11.03
CA GLN A 47 -4.16 -11.11 -11.86
C GLN A 47 -5.10 -11.73 -12.90
N ILE A 48 -4.85 -12.98 -13.33
CA ILE A 48 -5.72 -13.69 -14.28
C ILE A 48 -6.88 -14.38 -13.55
N ILE A 49 -6.58 -15.04 -12.42
CA ILE A 49 -7.57 -15.83 -11.66
C ILE A 49 -8.57 -14.90 -10.94
N LEU A 50 -8.13 -13.79 -10.34
CA LEU A 50 -9.01 -12.94 -9.53
C LEU A 50 -10.18 -12.31 -10.32
N PRO A 51 -10.00 -11.74 -11.52
CA PRO A 51 -11.12 -11.25 -12.33
C PRO A 51 -12.10 -12.34 -12.70
N TRP A 52 -11.63 -13.58 -12.93
CA TRP A 52 -12.50 -14.71 -13.23
C TRP A 52 -13.36 -15.09 -12.00
N VAL A 53 -12.75 -15.19 -10.81
CA VAL A 53 -13.46 -15.50 -9.56
C VAL A 53 -14.44 -14.38 -9.16
N LEU A 54 -14.00 -13.12 -9.26
CA LEU A 54 -14.77 -11.95 -8.85
C LEU A 54 -15.67 -11.39 -9.96
N GLY A 55 -15.68 -12.00 -11.14
CA GLY A 55 -16.38 -11.47 -12.31
C GLY A 55 -17.88 -11.31 -12.05
N LYS A 56 -18.51 -12.27 -11.37
CA LYS A 56 -19.95 -12.20 -11.03
C LYS A 56 -20.26 -11.05 -10.05
N GLN A 57 -19.42 -10.85 -9.04
CA GLN A 57 -19.61 -9.82 -8.02
C GLN A 57 -19.31 -8.41 -8.56
N THR A 58 -18.28 -8.28 -9.40
CA THR A 58 -17.84 -7.02 -9.99
C THR A 58 -18.70 -6.59 -11.19
N ALA A 59 -19.22 -7.53 -11.99
CA ALA A 59 -20.19 -7.24 -13.05
C ALA A 59 -21.62 -7.03 -12.52
N GLY A 60 -21.89 -7.45 -11.28
CA GLY A 60 -23.18 -7.30 -10.63
C GLY A 60 -23.57 -5.85 -10.34
N PRO A 61 -24.76 -5.63 -9.73
CA PRO A 61 -25.29 -4.29 -9.45
C PRO A 61 -24.53 -3.55 -8.34
N LYS A 62 -23.70 -4.24 -7.54
CA LYS A 62 -23.03 -3.68 -6.36
C LYS A 62 -21.52 -3.99 -6.32
N PRO A 63 -20.71 -3.55 -7.32
CA PRO A 63 -19.26 -3.83 -7.38
C PRO A 63 -18.43 -3.37 -6.17
N LEU A 64 -18.61 -2.12 -5.71
CA LEU A 64 -17.99 -1.55 -4.49
C LEU A 64 -18.32 -2.29 -3.17
N ASN A 65 -19.23 -3.28 -3.13
CA ASN A 65 -19.31 -4.13 -1.94
C ASN A 65 -18.01 -4.92 -1.76
N VAL A 66 -17.42 -5.40 -2.84
CA VAL A 66 -16.12 -6.09 -2.80
C VAL A 66 -15.02 -5.13 -2.29
N PHE A 67 -15.05 -3.86 -2.71
CA PHE A 67 -14.20 -2.82 -2.13
C PHE A 67 -14.40 -2.69 -0.61
N LEU A 68 -15.65 -2.59 -0.14
CA LEU A 68 -15.96 -2.39 1.28
C LEU A 68 -15.56 -3.58 2.16
N TRP A 69 -15.57 -4.80 1.63
CA TRP A 69 -15.10 -6.01 2.32
C TRP A 69 -13.58 -6.15 2.29
N ALA A 70 -12.95 -5.86 1.15
CA ALA A 70 -11.51 -5.97 0.98
C ALA A 70 -10.73 -4.89 1.75
N TYR A 71 -11.32 -3.70 1.94
CA TYR A 71 -10.67 -2.57 2.61
C TYR A 71 -10.22 -2.84 4.05
N PRO A 72 -11.10 -3.28 4.99
CA PRO A 72 -10.68 -3.57 6.36
C PRO A 72 -9.70 -4.74 6.44
N TYR A 73 -9.88 -5.77 5.59
CA TYR A 73 -8.93 -6.87 5.50
C TYR A 73 -7.54 -6.37 5.05
N ARG A 74 -7.48 -5.47 4.06
CA ARG A 74 -6.22 -4.88 3.60
C ARG A 74 -5.53 -4.07 4.69
N LEU A 75 -6.28 -3.31 5.50
CA LEU A 75 -5.73 -2.57 6.65
C LEU A 75 -5.05 -3.50 7.65
N VAL A 76 -5.70 -4.61 7.99
CA VAL A 76 -5.14 -5.62 8.90
C VAL A 76 -3.89 -6.26 8.28
N MET A 77 -3.92 -6.60 7.00
CA MET A 77 -2.76 -7.16 6.31
C MET A 77 -1.59 -6.17 6.23
N SER A 78 -1.86 -4.87 6.08
CA SER A 78 -0.82 -3.84 6.09
C SER A 78 -0.11 -3.74 7.44
N LEU A 79 -0.85 -3.84 8.55
CA LEU A 79 -0.26 -3.98 9.87
C LEU A 79 0.53 -5.29 10.02
N ALA A 80 -0.04 -6.41 9.55
CA ALA A 80 0.62 -7.71 9.62
C ALA A 80 1.95 -7.73 8.85
N LEU A 81 2.01 -7.12 7.66
CA LEU A 81 3.25 -6.96 6.91
C LEU A 81 4.26 -6.08 7.64
N ALA A 82 3.84 -4.95 8.20
CA ALA A 82 4.76 -4.11 8.98
C ALA A 82 5.30 -4.85 10.21
N LEU A 83 4.48 -5.63 10.92
CA LEU A 83 4.93 -6.47 12.03
C LEU A 83 5.88 -7.58 11.57
N LEU A 84 5.63 -8.18 10.41
CA LEU A 84 6.52 -9.18 9.83
C LEU A 84 7.88 -8.55 9.48
N VAL A 85 7.88 -7.35 8.88
CA VAL A 85 9.09 -6.57 8.60
C VAL A 85 9.85 -6.29 9.90
N TYR A 86 9.16 -5.91 10.98
CA TYR A 86 9.75 -5.69 12.31
C TYR A 86 10.45 -6.93 12.89
N TRP A 87 9.90 -8.13 12.67
CA TRP A 87 10.52 -9.38 13.12
C TRP A 87 11.59 -9.93 12.18
N THR A 88 11.71 -9.39 10.96
CA THR A 88 12.73 -9.82 9.98
C THR A 88 14.12 -9.98 10.58
N PRO A 89 14.68 -9.00 11.33
CA PRO A 89 16.05 -9.09 11.84
C PRO A 89 16.27 -10.29 12.78
N SER A 90 15.22 -10.75 13.48
CA SER A 90 15.30 -11.88 14.41
C SER A 90 15.49 -13.24 13.71
N PHE A 91 15.16 -13.32 12.43
CA PHE A 91 15.33 -14.53 11.61
C PHE A 91 16.62 -14.52 10.78
N ARG A 92 17.48 -13.52 10.97
CA ARG A 92 18.73 -13.39 10.24
C ARG A 92 19.76 -14.41 10.75
N GLU A 93 20.26 -15.25 9.85
CA GLU A 93 21.29 -16.23 10.18
C GLU A 93 22.68 -15.57 10.30
N PRO A 94 23.66 -16.22 10.98
CA PRO A 94 25.03 -15.69 11.11
C PRO A 94 25.71 -15.41 9.77
N ASN A 95 25.31 -16.12 8.71
CA ASN A 95 25.81 -15.96 7.35
C ASN A 95 25.23 -14.71 6.67
N GLY A 96 24.32 -13.99 7.33
CA GLY A 96 23.62 -12.83 6.80
C GLY A 96 22.42 -13.16 5.90
N GLU A 97 22.14 -14.43 5.67
CA GLU A 97 20.99 -14.92 4.89
C GLU A 97 19.75 -15.17 5.76
N TYR A 98 18.62 -15.35 5.09
CA TYR A 98 17.34 -15.68 5.71
C TYR A 98 16.92 -17.09 5.31
N PRO A 99 16.36 -17.89 6.25
CA PRO A 99 15.91 -19.24 5.96
C PRO A 99 14.77 -19.23 4.93
N TYR A 100 14.75 -20.21 4.04
CA TYR A 100 13.74 -20.33 2.98
C TYR A 100 12.29 -20.34 3.52
N PHE A 101 12.07 -20.89 4.71
CA PHE A 101 10.77 -20.89 5.36
C PHE A 101 10.27 -19.47 5.71
N TYR A 102 11.16 -18.61 6.23
CA TYR A 102 10.81 -17.21 6.51
C TYR A 102 10.43 -16.47 5.22
N TYR A 103 11.20 -16.71 4.16
CA TYR A 103 10.91 -16.15 2.84
C TYR A 103 9.54 -16.60 2.30
N ALA A 104 9.17 -17.88 2.50
CA ALA A 104 7.86 -18.40 2.12
C ALA A 104 6.71 -17.74 2.92
N ILE A 105 6.88 -17.51 4.22
CA ILE A 105 5.91 -16.77 5.05
C ILE A 105 5.73 -15.35 4.52
N TRP A 106 6.84 -14.65 4.28
CA TRP A 106 6.82 -13.27 3.80
C TRP A 106 6.14 -13.14 2.44
N ILE A 107 6.49 -14.02 1.49
CA ILE A 107 5.80 -14.14 0.21
C ILE A 107 4.30 -14.38 0.46
N GLY A 108 3.93 -15.38 1.27
CA GLY A 108 2.53 -15.71 1.53
C GLY A 108 1.72 -14.53 2.08
N ALA A 109 2.28 -13.81 3.05
CA ALA A 109 1.65 -12.61 3.61
C ALA A 109 1.50 -11.49 2.56
N TYR A 110 2.52 -11.30 1.73
CA TYR A 110 2.47 -10.35 0.62
C TYR A 110 1.39 -10.75 -0.42
N TYR A 111 1.26 -12.03 -0.76
CA TYR A 111 0.20 -12.54 -1.63
C TYR A 111 -1.19 -12.23 -1.09
N LEU A 112 -1.41 -12.54 0.19
CA LEU A 112 -2.66 -12.27 0.89
C LEU A 112 -3.00 -10.78 0.88
N GLN A 113 -2.01 -9.91 1.07
CA GLN A 113 -2.19 -8.47 0.91
C GLN A 113 -2.55 -8.09 -0.53
N GLN A 114 -1.86 -8.65 -1.52
CA GLN A 114 -2.09 -8.32 -2.93
C GLN A 114 -3.45 -8.76 -3.46
N VAL A 115 -3.99 -9.88 -2.97
CA VAL A 115 -5.38 -10.27 -3.25
C VAL A 115 -6.34 -9.12 -2.93
N SER A 116 -6.23 -8.55 -1.74
CA SER A 116 -7.11 -7.45 -1.32
C SER A 116 -6.91 -6.17 -2.13
N SER A 117 -5.66 -5.89 -2.52
CA SER A 117 -5.32 -4.77 -3.38
C SER A 117 -5.99 -4.88 -4.75
N TYR A 118 -5.91 -6.07 -5.36
CA TYR A 118 -6.58 -6.34 -6.63
C TYR A 118 -8.09 -6.36 -6.51
N CYS A 119 -8.67 -6.89 -5.44
CA CYS A 119 -10.12 -6.80 -5.17
C CYS A 119 -10.60 -5.34 -5.17
N ILE A 120 -9.88 -4.46 -4.45
CA ILE A 120 -10.18 -3.02 -4.40
C ILE A 120 -10.08 -2.40 -5.79
N PHE A 121 -9.00 -2.69 -6.52
CA PHE A 121 -8.76 -2.14 -7.86
C PHE A 121 -9.84 -2.57 -8.86
N LEU A 122 -10.12 -3.88 -8.95
CA LEU A 122 -11.13 -4.43 -9.87
C LEU A 122 -12.53 -3.89 -9.56
N SER A 123 -12.87 -3.76 -8.27
CA SER A 123 -14.17 -3.20 -7.85
C SER A 123 -14.35 -1.76 -8.31
N MET A 124 -13.30 -0.93 -8.16
CA MET A 124 -13.36 0.47 -8.56
C MET A 124 -13.41 0.63 -10.07
N MET A 125 -12.60 -0.16 -10.80
CA MET A 125 -12.60 -0.20 -12.26
C MET A 125 -13.96 -0.62 -12.81
N ALA A 126 -14.57 -1.68 -12.25
CA ALA A 126 -15.89 -2.13 -12.65
C ALA A 126 -16.95 -1.06 -12.36
N PHE A 127 -16.92 -0.42 -11.18
CA PHE A 127 -17.84 0.66 -10.85
C PHE A 127 -17.70 1.85 -11.81
N ASN A 128 -16.49 2.34 -12.03
CA ASN A 128 -16.20 3.44 -12.96
C ASN A 128 -16.68 3.12 -14.38
N ALA A 129 -16.50 1.88 -14.85
CA ALA A 129 -16.97 1.45 -16.16
C ALA A 129 -18.50 1.44 -16.27
N GLN A 130 -19.21 1.05 -15.21
CA GLN A 130 -20.68 0.96 -15.15
C GLN A 130 -21.37 2.33 -15.08
N ILE A 131 -20.80 3.30 -14.36
CA ILE A 131 -21.38 4.64 -14.23
C ILE A 131 -21.07 5.54 -15.42
N SER A 132 -20.18 5.09 -16.32
CA SER A 132 -19.76 5.91 -17.45
C SER A 132 -20.85 6.02 -18.52
N ASP A 133 -21.18 7.26 -18.91
CA ASP A 133 -22.17 7.56 -19.94
C ASP A 133 -21.77 6.91 -21.29
N PRO A 134 -22.63 6.12 -21.95
CA PRO A 134 -22.29 5.49 -23.23
C PRO A 134 -21.83 6.46 -24.34
N LYS A 135 -22.32 7.71 -24.35
CA LYS A 135 -22.00 8.69 -25.41
C LYS A 135 -20.60 9.31 -25.26
N ILE A 136 -20.12 9.47 -24.01
CA ILE A 136 -18.80 10.04 -23.68
C ILE A 136 -18.01 9.12 -22.76
N GLY A 137 -18.26 7.81 -22.88
CA GLY A 137 -17.83 6.81 -21.91
C GLY A 137 -16.32 6.64 -21.88
N GLY A 138 -15.65 6.78 -23.03
CA GLY A 138 -14.19 6.77 -23.12
C GLY A 138 -13.57 7.86 -22.25
N THR A 139 -13.95 9.13 -22.49
CA THR A 139 -13.43 10.29 -21.74
C THR A 139 -13.73 10.18 -20.24
N TYR A 140 -14.95 9.79 -19.87
CA TYR A 140 -15.33 9.71 -18.47
C TYR A 140 -14.62 8.54 -17.74
N ARG A 141 -14.50 7.36 -18.36
CA ARG A 141 -13.72 6.23 -17.81
C ARG A 141 -12.26 6.61 -17.60
N THR A 142 -11.65 7.26 -18.60
CA THR A 142 -10.25 7.67 -18.53
C THR A 142 -10.03 8.66 -17.39
N LEU A 143 -10.86 9.71 -17.27
CA LEU A 143 -10.76 10.68 -16.18
C LEU A 143 -10.85 10.01 -14.81
N LEU A 144 -11.84 9.14 -14.60
CA LEU A 144 -12.04 8.45 -13.33
C LEU A 144 -10.88 7.50 -12.99
N ASN A 145 -10.31 6.84 -13.98
CA ASN A 145 -9.13 5.99 -13.80
C ASN A 145 -7.88 6.82 -13.49
N THR A 146 -7.71 7.97 -14.15
CA THR A 146 -6.63 8.92 -13.84
C THR A 146 -6.73 9.39 -12.40
N LEU A 147 -7.92 9.77 -11.93
CA LEU A 147 -8.13 10.15 -10.53
C LEU A 147 -7.85 8.99 -9.55
N ASN A 148 -8.26 7.77 -9.89
CA ASN A 148 -7.98 6.58 -9.07
C ASN A 148 -6.49 6.23 -8.98
N ASN A 149 -5.75 6.42 -10.07
CA ASN A 149 -4.31 6.17 -10.13
C ASN A 149 -3.54 7.27 -9.41
N LEU A 150 -3.92 8.54 -9.64
CA LEU A 150 -3.37 9.67 -8.91
C LEU A 150 -3.56 9.47 -7.40
N GLY A 151 -4.76 9.08 -6.97
CA GLY A 151 -5.10 8.80 -5.58
C GLY A 151 -4.28 7.67 -4.92
N GLY A 152 -3.61 6.83 -5.71
CA GLY A 152 -2.65 5.84 -5.21
C GLY A 152 -1.22 6.37 -5.10
N ASN A 153 -0.81 7.22 -6.04
CA ASN A 153 0.58 7.67 -6.16
C ASN A 153 0.92 8.88 -5.28
N TRP A 154 0.07 9.91 -5.24
CA TRP A 154 0.38 11.11 -4.45
C TRP A 154 0.54 10.83 -2.94
N PRO A 155 -0.23 9.93 -2.30
CA PRO A 155 -0.01 9.61 -0.89
C PRO A 155 1.33 8.92 -0.67
N VAL A 156 1.73 8.03 -1.57
CA VAL A 156 3.03 7.33 -1.49
C VAL A 156 4.17 8.33 -1.52
N THR A 157 4.16 9.27 -2.47
CA THR A 157 5.17 10.34 -2.55
C THR A 157 5.19 11.20 -1.29
N LEU A 158 4.02 11.53 -0.73
CA LEU A 158 3.92 12.30 0.50
C LEU A 158 4.57 11.58 1.68
N PHE A 159 4.22 10.31 1.91
CA PHE A 159 4.77 9.54 3.03
C PHE A 159 6.27 9.26 2.87
N LEU A 160 6.75 9.01 1.65
CA LEU A 160 8.19 8.91 1.39
C LEU A 160 8.91 10.21 1.75
N SER A 161 8.36 11.36 1.37
CA SER A 161 8.97 12.66 1.65
C SER A 161 8.96 13.03 3.14
N ILE A 162 7.92 12.64 3.88
CA ILE A 162 7.78 13.04 5.30
C ILE A 162 8.50 12.07 6.24
N THR A 163 8.72 10.82 5.84
CA THR A 163 9.33 9.79 6.69
C THR A 163 10.71 10.21 7.21
N ASP A 164 11.50 10.92 6.41
CA ASP A 164 12.82 11.39 6.83
C ASP A 164 12.78 12.31 8.05
N PHE A 165 11.68 13.05 8.27
CA PHE A 165 11.49 13.84 9.49
C PHE A 165 11.30 12.97 10.74
N PHE A 166 10.67 11.80 10.58
CA PHE A 166 10.42 10.85 11.67
C PHE A 166 11.64 9.97 11.98
N ASN A 167 12.55 9.82 11.02
CA ASN A 167 13.75 9.01 11.19
C ASN A 167 14.68 9.63 12.25
N ARG A 168 15.13 8.79 13.19
CA ARG A 168 16.22 9.08 14.11
C ARG A 168 17.18 7.91 14.13
N LYS A 169 18.43 8.14 13.73
CA LYS A 169 19.49 7.13 13.70
C LYS A 169 20.61 7.54 14.64
N ASN A 170 21.19 6.56 15.33
CA ASN A 170 22.38 6.75 16.15
C ASN A 170 23.55 6.00 15.53
N CYS A 171 24.75 6.55 15.66
CA CYS A 171 25.98 5.84 15.36
C CYS A 171 26.30 4.90 16.52
N VAL A 172 26.37 3.60 16.24
CA VAL A 172 26.62 2.56 17.24
C VAL A 172 27.89 1.81 16.86
N ALA A 173 28.78 1.65 17.86
CA ALA A 173 30.02 0.92 17.67
C ALA A 173 29.77 -0.55 17.34
N LYS A 174 30.28 -1.01 16.19
CA LYS A 174 29.92 -2.33 15.62
C LYS A 174 30.27 -3.48 16.58
N GLY A 175 29.29 -4.31 16.92
CA GLY A 175 29.46 -5.41 17.89
C GLY A 175 29.31 -5.01 19.36
N THR A 176 29.03 -3.75 19.64
CA THR A 176 28.62 -3.24 20.96
C THR A 176 27.31 -2.46 20.84
N LYS A 177 26.73 -2.03 21.96
CA LYS A 177 25.56 -1.12 21.99
C LYS A 177 25.94 0.29 22.42
N ILE A 178 27.20 0.68 22.25
CA ILE A 178 27.71 1.98 22.67
C ILE A 178 27.36 3.01 21.60
N VAL A 179 26.63 4.06 22.01
CA VAL A 179 26.23 5.17 21.15
C VAL A 179 27.40 6.16 21.08
N LEU A 180 27.94 6.36 19.88
CA LEU A 180 29.06 7.27 19.63
C LEU A 180 28.60 8.67 19.19
N GLY A 181 27.38 8.76 18.63
CA GLY A 181 26.83 10.00 18.12
C GLY A 181 25.48 9.81 17.43
N VAL A 182 25.03 10.85 16.73
CA VAL A 182 23.75 10.86 16.00
C VAL A 182 24.03 10.86 14.50
N CYS A 183 23.30 10.04 13.74
CA CYS A 183 23.37 10.02 12.28
C CYS A 183 22.16 10.78 11.70
N THR A 184 22.24 12.11 11.65
CA THR A 184 21.15 12.98 11.16
C THR A 184 21.35 13.38 9.71
N SER A 185 22.58 13.70 9.33
CA SER A 185 22.97 14.04 7.97
C SER A 185 23.61 12.86 7.25
N LYS A 186 23.59 12.87 5.91
CA LYS A 186 24.39 11.95 5.09
C LYS A 186 25.89 12.01 5.45
N HIS A 187 26.37 13.20 5.80
CA HIS A 187 27.75 13.39 6.24
C HIS A 187 28.04 12.64 7.55
N ASP A 188 27.13 12.69 8.52
CA ASP A 188 27.26 11.97 9.78
C ASP A 188 27.24 10.45 9.56
N GLU A 189 26.41 9.98 8.61
CA GLU A 189 26.37 8.57 8.22
C GLU A 189 27.69 8.11 7.58
N GLU A 190 28.29 8.94 6.72
CA GLU A 190 29.58 8.65 6.09
C GLU A 190 30.71 8.63 7.12
N LEU A 191 30.74 9.57 8.07
CA LEU A 191 31.72 9.60 9.15
C LEU A 191 31.62 8.38 10.06
N CYS A 192 30.39 8.00 10.45
CA CYS A 192 30.15 6.80 11.27
C CYS A 192 30.63 5.53 10.55
N LYS A 193 30.29 5.39 9.26
CA LYS A 193 30.74 4.24 8.45
C LYS A 193 32.25 4.24 8.23
N ALA A 194 32.88 5.41 8.07
CA ALA A 194 34.32 5.54 7.95
C ALA A 194 35.06 5.12 9.23
N GLY A 195 34.43 5.29 10.39
CA GLY A 195 34.90 4.78 11.68
C GLY A 195 34.79 3.25 11.84
N GLY A 196 34.18 2.55 10.89
CA GLY A 196 33.90 1.11 10.99
C GLY A 196 32.61 0.77 11.75
N ASP A 197 31.82 1.80 12.10
CA ASP A 197 30.62 1.70 12.91
C ASP A 197 29.34 1.67 12.06
N ALA A 198 28.19 1.40 12.70
CA ALA A 198 26.90 1.27 12.02
C ALA A 198 25.90 2.32 12.51
N CYS A 199 25.24 3.00 11.57
CA CYS A 199 24.09 3.84 11.89
C CYS A 199 22.84 2.97 11.99
N GLU A 200 22.35 2.76 13.21
CA GLU A 200 21.14 2.00 13.49
C GLU A 200 19.96 2.95 13.76
N PHE A 201 18.77 2.54 13.33
CA PHE A 201 17.54 3.29 13.61
C PHE A 201 17.16 3.16 15.09
N VAL A 202 17.06 4.28 15.78
CA VAL A 202 16.44 4.36 17.12
C VAL A 202 14.93 4.49 16.99
N ILE A 203 14.50 5.37 16.08
CA ILE A 203 13.10 5.55 15.69
C ILE A 203 13.05 5.42 14.19
N ASP A 204 12.35 4.39 13.73
CA ASP A 204 12.11 4.16 12.31
C ASP A 204 10.76 4.76 11.90
N GLY A 205 10.84 5.77 11.03
CA GLY A 205 9.68 6.47 10.51
C GLY A 205 8.74 5.57 9.72
N TYR A 206 9.19 4.42 9.22
CA TYR A 206 8.34 3.44 8.53
C TYR A 206 7.17 2.98 9.39
N TYR A 207 7.43 2.53 10.62
CA TYR A 207 6.38 2.00 11.50
C TYR A 207 5.40 3.09 11.95
N ILE A 208 5.92 4.30 12.20
CA ILE A 208 5.10 5.48 12.51
C ILE A 208 4.19 5.82 11.33
N SER A 209 4.74 5.88 10.12
CA SER A 209 4.01 6.15 8.88
C SER A 209 2.92 5.11 8.63
N VAL A 210 3.21 3.81 8.82
CA VAL A 210 2.20 2.74 8.71
C VAL A 210 1.09 2.91 9.75
N ALA A 211 1.43 3.19 11.01
CA ALA A 211 0.44 3.42 12.06
C ALA A 211 -0.48 4.61 11.74
N ILE A 212 0.08 5.72 11.28
CA ILE A 212 -0.69 6.91 10.85
C ILE A 212 -1.60 6.55 9.67
N CYS A 213 -1.07 5.89 8.64
CA CYS A 213 -1.84 5.42 7.48
C CYS A 213 -3.05 4.57 7.91
N VAL A 214 -2.86 3.64 8.84
CA VAL A 214 -3.94 2.76 9.31
C VAL A 214 -5.00 3.54 10.08
N VAL A 215 -4.61 4.44 10.98
CA VAL A 215 -5.57 5.30 11.71
C VAL A 215 -6.37 6.17 10.74
N VAL A 216 -5.69 6.83 9.80
CA VAL A 216 -6.33 7.62 8.75
C VAL A 216 -7.26 6.75 7.91
N GLY A 217 -6.86 5.52 7.58
CA GLY A 217 -7.66 4.57 6.83
C GLY A 217 -8.93 4.11 7.55
N LEU A 218 -8.85 3.86 8.87
CA LEU A 218 -10.01 3.51 9.69
C LEU A 218 -11.01 4.67 9.76
N LEU A 219 -10.51 5.90 9.94
CA LEU A 219 -11.34 7.11 9.92
C LEU A 219 -11.98 7.31 8.54
N TRP A 220 -11.19 7.19 7.47
CA TRP A 220 -11.66 7.32 6.09
C TRP A 220 -12.74 6.28 5.79
N TYR A 221 -12.52 5.02 6.15
CA TYR A 221 -13.47 3.94 5.96
C TYR A 221 -14.78 4.28 6.69
N ARG A 222 -14.73 4.67 7.96
CA ARG A 222 -15.93 5.03 8.74
C ARG A 222 -16.71 6.18 8.12
N ILE A 223 -16.04 7.24 7.65
CA ILE A 223 -16.65 8.43 7.06
C ILE A 223 -17.30 8.11 5.71
N PHE A 224 -16.57 7.43 4.82
CA PHE A 224 -17.00 7.19 3.45
C PHE A 224 -17.81 5.91 3.25
N TYR A 225 -17.88 5.01 4.24
CA TYR A 225 -18.64 3.75 4.14
C TYR A 225 -20.08 3.95 3.64
N ARG A 226 -20.82 4.87 4.27
CA ARG A 226 -22.22 5.15 3.89
C ARG A 226 -22.31 5.79 2.50
N ARG A 227 -21.33 6.63 2.14
CA ARG A 227 -21.27 7.30 0.83
C ARG A 227 -20.97 6.30 -0.29
N ILE A 228 -20.03 5.40 -0.08
CA ILE A 228 -19.68 4.33 -1.02
C ILE A 228 -20.89 3.41 -1.24
N LYS A 229 -21.60 2.99 -0.17
CA LYS A 229 -22.85 2.24 -0.31
C LYS A 229 -23.92 3.02 -1.07
N TYR A 230 -24.01 4.33 -0.84
CA TYR A 230 -24.97 5.19 -1.53
C TYR A 230 -24.68 5.29 -3.03
N PHE A 231 -23.42 5.40 -3.44
CA PHE A 231 -23.04 5.49 -4.85
C PHE A 231 -23.58 4.34 -5.71
N GLN A 232 -23.70 3.15 -5.13
CA GLN A 232 -24.21 1.97 -5.85
C GLN A 232 -25.74 1.89 -5.89
N LYS A 233 -26.43 2.69 -5.08
CA LYS A 233 -27.90 2.78 -5.09
C LYS A 233 -28.42 3.77 -6.14
N ILE A 234 -27.58 4.71 -6.55
CA ILE A 234 -27.90 5.69 -7.57
C ILE A 234 -28.09 4.96 -8.91
N SER A 235 -29.20 5.23 -9.59
CA SER A 235 -29.49 4.64 -10.90
C SER A 235 -28.40 5.04 -11.90
N ARG A 236 -28.04 4.11 -12.80
CA ARG A 236 -27.04 4.38 -13.85
C ARG A 236 -27.41 5.57 -14.73
N GLN A 237 -28.69 5.88 -14.87
CA GLN A 237 -29.16 7.03 -15.65
C GLN A 237 -28.81 8.38 -14.98
N ASP A 238 -28.80 8.44 -13.65
CA ASP A 238 -28.49 9.66 -12.90
C ASP A 238 -27.00 10.01 -12.93
N TRP A 239 -26.14 9.04 -13.26
CA TRP A 239 -24.71 9.24 -13.49
C TRP A 239 -24.41 9.79 -14.88
N ARG A 240 -25.35 9.70 -15.82
CA ARG A 240 -25.15 10.14 -17.21
C ARG A 240 -25.19 11.65 -17.28
N VAL A 241 -24.24 12.21 -18.02
CA VAL A 241 -24.20 13.65 -18.31
C VAL A 241 -25.30 14.00 -19.30
N ILE A 242 -25.53 13.12 -20.28
CA ILE A 242 -26.58 13.28 -21.28
C ILE A 242 -27.79 12.47 -20.84
N LYS A 243 -28.80 13.14 -20.29
CA LYS A 243 -30.08 12.52 -20.00
C LYS A 243 -30.79 12.19 -21.32
N THR A 244 -30.96 10.90 -21.62
CA THR A 244 -31.91 10.46 -22.65
C THR A 244 -33.30 10.81 -22.15
N LYS A 245 -33.99 11.70 -22.88
CA LYS A 245 -35.42 12.00 -22.70
C LYS A 245 -36.24 10.72 -22.83
#